data_AF-A0A9N9REY7-F1
#
_entry.id   AF-A0A9N9REY7-F1
#
_cell.length_a   1.000
_cell.length_b   1.000
_cell.length_c   1.000
_cell.angle_alpha   90.00
_cell.angle_beta   90.00
_cell.angle_gamma   90.00
#
_symmetry.space_group_name_H-M   'P 1'
#
loop_
_entity.id
_entity.type
_entity.pdbx_description
1 polymer ?
#
loop_
_entity_poly.entity_id
_entity_poly.type
_entity_poly.pdbx_seq_one_letter_code
_entity_poly.pdbx_strand_id
1 'polypeptide(L)'
;MAVVTTDKTVVWPLRYPQRKSYVRRQRTTPQSTPFPCADAVAFGRSASPPTSVHRLRPGDIEVVAAIGDSLVAGSGALEEYALGAFIEYRGVSWCAGGDNTWREFLTVPNILKVFNPNLRGFSTGTGEWLAPNARFNVAFPVASDGDALKQAKIIIARMKASSDIDYERDWKMVTIFLGANDLCSASCLSPVAWSPAAHARKLGKALDYLYAQMPRVFINLIPVLDVSVSVRVGRPLMCRLMHPLFCTCFHRGGSELSRLVTMARLYQKAEAQLVSVDAP
;
A
#
# COMPACT_ATOMS: atom_id res chain seq x y z
N MET A 1 -20.99 5.59 -7.24
CA MET A 1 -22.21 5.06 -7.85
C MET A 1 -21.82 4.36 -9.13
N ALA A 2 -21.94 3.04 -9.19
CA ALA A 2 -21.83 2.29 -10.44
C ALA A 2 -23.25 1.99 -10.92
N VAL A 3 -23.60 2.44 -12.11
CA VAL A 3 -24.83 2.05 -12.78
C VAL A 3 -24.59 0.68 -13.38
N VAL A 4 -25.33 -0.34 -12.90
CA VAL A 4 -25.32 -1.68 -13.48
C VAL A 4 -26.47 -1.75 -14.47
N THR A 5 -26.17 -1.59 -15.76
CA THR A 5 -27.08 -1.96 -16.84
C THR A 5 -26.68 -3.33 -17.37
N THR A 6 -27.66 -4.24 -17.40
CA THR A 6 -27.58 -5.57 -17.98
C THR A 6 -27.50 -5.49 -19.50
N ASP A 7 -26.29 -5.33 -20.04
CA ASP A 7 -25.91 -5.82 -21.37
C ASP A 7 -24.38 -5.79 -21.45
N LYS A 8 -23.78 -6.80 -22.10
CA LYS A 8 -22.34 -7.06 -22.29
C LYS A 8 -21.41 -6.01 -21.68
N THR A 9 -20.70 -6.37 -20.61
CA THR A 9 -19.81 -5.51 -19.79
C THR A 9 -18.83 -4.67 -20.63
N VAL A 10 -19.29 -3.52 -21.12
CA VAL A 10 -18.45 -2.42 -21.57
C VAL A 10 -17.94 -1.77 -20.30
N VAL A 11 -16.83 -2.29 -19.77
CA VAL A 11 -16.08 -1.61 -18.73
C VAL A 11 -15.39 -0.44 -19.40
N TRP A 12 -15.96 0.76 -19.28
CA TRP A 12 -15.27 1.98 -19.67
C TRP A 12 -14.07 2.14 -18.74
N PRO A 13 -12.82 2.03 -19.23
CA PRO A 13 -11.67 2.20 -18.36
C PRO A 13 -11.68 3.65 -17.88
N LEU A 14 -11.66 3.86 -16.55
CA LEU A 14 -11.49 5.18 -15.98
C LEU A 14 -10.17 5.77 -16.53
N ARG A 15 -10.26 6.87 -17.26
CA ARG A 15 -9.10 7.60 -17.76
C ARG A 15 -8.86 8.81 -16.87
N TYR A 16 -7.74 8.79 -16.16
CA TYR A 16 -7.28 9.97 -15.43
C TYR A 16 -6.80 11.06 -16.39
N PRO A 17 -6.94 12.34 -16.01
CA PRO A 17 -6.42 13.44 -16.80
C PRO A 17 -4.89 13.33 -16.93
N GLN A 18 -4.36 13.76 -18.08
CA GLN A 18 -2.92 13.88 -18.29
C GLN A 18 -2.34 14.89 -17.31
N ARG A 19 -1.26 14.50 -16.60
CA ARG A 19 -0.58 15.35 -15.63
C ARG A 19 0.09 16.53 -16.35
N LYS A 20 -0.10 17.75 -15.84
CA LYS A 20 0.45 18.99 -16.42
C LYS A 20 1.67 19.55 -15.66
N SER A 21 1.91 19.14 -14.42
CA SER A 21 2.95 19.69 -13.54
C SER A 21 3.75 18.58 -12.87
N TYR A 22 5.05 18.77 -12.66
CA TYR A 22 5.93 17.83 -11.95
C TYR A 22 6.33 18.30 -10.55
N VAL A 23 5.74 19.38 -10.02
CA VAL A 23 6.25 20.09 -8.83
C VAL A 23 6.31 19.21 -7.57
N ARG A 24 5.39 18.26 -7.39
CA ARG A 24 5.34 17.34 -6.23
C ARG A 24 6.18 16.07 -6.42
N ARG A 25 7.32 16.15 -7.12
CA ARG A 25 8.25 15.01 -7.25
C ARG A 25 9.51 15.25 -6.42
N GLN A 26 10.14 14.16 -5.98
CA GLN A 26 11.50 14.19 -5.47
C GLN A 26 12.43 14.87 -6.48
N ARG A 27 13.37 15.68 -5.98
CA ARG A 27 14.42 16.24 -6.85
C ARG A 27 15.28 15.10 -7.40
N THR A 28 15.42 15.05 -8.73
CA THR A 28 16.19 14.00 -9.40
C THR A 28 17.60 13.93 -8.85
N THR A 29 17.99 12.76 -8.36
CA THR A 29 19.36 12.48 -7.92
C THR A 29 20.27 12.30 -9.13
N PRO A 30 21.37 13.08 -9.27
CA PRO A 30 22.27 12.98 -10.42
C PRO A 30 22.87 11.58 -10.59
N GLN A 31 23.15 11.16 -11.83
CA GLN A 31 23.77 9.86 -12.10
C GLN A 31 25.14 9.69 -11.42
N SER A 32 25.88 10.78 -11.23
CA SER A 32 27.17 10.79 -10.52
C SER A 32 27.05 10.48 -9.03
N THR A 33 25.87 10.62 -8.43
CA THR A 33 25.64 10.24 -7.04
C THR A 33 25.44 8.72 -6.95
N PRO A 34 26.31 7.98 -6.25
CA PRO A 34 26.15 6.54 -6.10
C PRO A 34 24.89 6.20 -5.30
N PHE A 35 24.40 4.98 -5.47
CA PHE A 35 23.32 4.47 -4.63
C PHE A 35 23.82 4.41 -3.17
N PRO A 36 23.03 4.86 -2.16
CA PRO A 36 23.49 4.93 -0.77
C PRO A 36 24.02 3.61 -0.19
N CYS A 37 23.53 2.47 -0.69
CA CYS A 37 24.00 1.15 -0.29
C CYS A 37 24.76 0.43 -1.43
N ALA A 38 25.59 1.15 -2.18
CA ALA A 38 26.32 0.61 -3.34
C ALA A 38 27.14 -0.64 -3.00
N ASP A 39 27.83 -0.66 -1.87
CA ASP A 39 28.65 -1.79 -1.44
C ASP A 39 27.81 -3.07 -1.25
N ALA A 40 26.56 -2.91 -0.82
CA ALA A 40 25.63 -4.02 -0.62
C ALA A 40 25.14 -4.66 -1.92
N VAL A 41 25.27 -3.98 -3.06
CA VAL A 41 24.78 -4.50 -4.34
C VAL A 41 25.51 -5.79 -4.73
N ALA A 42 26.82 -5.87 -4.47
CA ALA A 42 27.65 -7.02 -4.81
C ALA A 42 27.24 -8.32 -4.07
N PHE A 43 26.65 -8.21 -2.88
CA PHE A 43 26.23 -9.35 -2.06
C PHE A 43 24.72 -9.37 -1.73
N GLY A 44 23.96 -8.44 -2.31
CA GLY A 44 22.54 -8.24 -2.01
C GLY A 44 21.60 -9.26 -2.66
N ARG A 45 22.09 -10.08 -3.57
CA ARG A 45 21.41 -11.27 -4.11
C ARG A 45 22.17 -12.52 -3.68
N SER A 46 21.45 -13.57 -3.29
CA SER A 46 22.05 -14.84 -2.91
C SER A 46 22.54 -15.59 -4.15
N ALA A 47 23.61 -16.38 -4.01
CA ALA A 47 24.13 -17.22 -5.10
C ALA A 47 23.10 -18.28 -5.56
N SER A 48 22.23 -18.71 -4.66
CA SER A 48 21.09 -19.59 -4.93
C SER A 48 19.85 -19.07 -4.20
N PRO A 49 18.64 -19.21 -4.76
CA PRO A 49 17.40 -18.76 -4.11
C PRO A 49 17.25 -19.38 -2.71
N PRO A 50 17.05 -18.58 -1.65
CA PRO A 50 16.94 -19.10 -0.30
C PRO A 50 15.64 -19.88 -0.11
N THR A 51 15.61 -20.77 0.88
CA THR A 51 14.42 -21.55 1.27
C THR A 51 13.75 -21.02 2.53
N SER A 52 14.37 -20.07 3.22
CA SER A 52 13.86 -19.47 4.46
C SER A 52 13.97 -17.95 4.40
N VAL A 53 12.97 -17.28 4.97
CA VAL A 53 12.92 -15.82 5.06
C VAL A 53 14.10 -15.24 5.84
N HIS A 54 14.66 -16.00 6.79
CA HIS A 54 15.83 -15.57 7.58
C HIS A 54 17.13 -15.46 6.77
N ARG A 55 17.16 -16.02 5.56
CA ARG A 55 18.28 -15.89 4.61
C ARG A 55 17.94 -15.02 3.40
N LEU A 56 16.73 -14.46 3.36
CA LEU A 56 16.26 -13.67 2.23
C LEU A 56 17.06 -12.37 2.14
N ARG A 57 17.58 -12.06 0.95
CA ARG A 57 18.27 -10.80 0.65
C ARG A 57 17.42 -9.95 -0.31
N PRO A 58 17.65 -8.63 -0.39
CA PRO A 58 16.86 -7.74 -1.25
C PRO A 58 16.80 -8.19 -2.71
N GLY A 59 17.92 -8.70 -3.25
CA GLY A 59 18.02 -9.18 -4.62
C GLY A 59 17.37 -10.54 -4.85
N ASP A 60 16.98 -11.29 -3.81
CA ASP A 60 16.25 -12.55 -3.95
C ASP A 60 14.74 -12.34 -4.15
N ILE A 61 14.23 -11.15 -3.86
CA ILE A 61 12.82 -10.80 -4.04
C ILE A 61 12.55 -10.67 -5.54
N GLU A 62 11.64 -11.48 -6.05
CA GLU A 62 11.30 -11.55 -7.47
C GLU A 62 10.02 -10.77 -7.78
N VAL A 63 9.09 -10.70 -6.82
CA VAL A 63 7.78 -10.09 -7.00
C VAL A 63 7.43 -9.20 -5.81
N VAL A 64 6.98 -7.98 -6.09
CA VAL A 64 6.34 -7.11 -5.09
C VAL A 64 4.83 -7.09 -5.28
N ALA A 65 4.10 -6.96 -4.17
CA ALA A 65 2.66 -6.76 -4.16
C ALA A 65 2.25 -5.90 -2.97
N ALA A 66 1.05 -5.31 -3.04
CA ALA A 66 0.57 -4.48 -1.96
C ALA A 66 -0.94 -4.56 -1.74
N ILE A 67 -1.31 -4.64 -0.46
CA ILE A 67 -2.66 -4.54 0.08
C ILE A 67 -2.76 -3.21 0.82
N GLY A 68 -3.84 -2.47 0.60
CA GLY A 68 -4.04 -1.23 1.32
C GLY A 68 -5.23 -0.41 0.88
N ASP A 69 -5.17 0.86 1.26
CA ASP A 69 -6.15 1.88 0.93
C ASP A 69 -5.58 2.94 -0.03
N SER A 70 -6.12 4.16 0.02
CA SER A 70 -5.70 5.29 -0.82
C SER A 70 -4.21 5.61 -0.68
N LEU A 71 -3.62 5.39 0.49
CA LEU A 71 -2.20 5.65 0.75
C LEU A 71 -1.30 4.70 -0.06
N VAL A 72 -1.70 3.43 -0.18
CA VAL A 72 -0.98 2.42 -0.98
C VAL A 72 -1.29 2.55 -2.47
N ALA A 73 -2.49 3.02 -2.83
CA ALA A 73 -2.84 3.34 -4.22
C ALA A 73 -2.07 4.56 -4.78
N GLY A 74 -1.39 5.34 -3.92
CA GLY A 74 -0.71 6.57 -4.32
C GLY A 74 -1.68 7.70 -4.66
N SER A 75 -2.84 7.73 -4.00
CA SER A 75 -3.87 8.76 -4.21
C SER A 75 -3.29 10.17 -4.02
N GLY A 76 -3.35 10.99 -5.07
CA GLY A 76 -2.87 12.37 -5.07
C GLY A 76 -1.35 12.55 -4.91
N ALA A 77 -0.53 11.49 -5.00
CA ALA A 77 0.91 11.54 -4.68
C ALA A 77 1.68 12.62 -5.46
N LEU A 78 1.17 12.98 -6.64
CA LEU A 78 1.81 13.88 -7.59
C LEU A 78 0.98 15.14 -7.90
N GLU A 79 -0.08 15.38 -7.13
CA GLU A 79 -1.06 16.44 -7.38
C GLU A 79 -0.88 17.67 -6.49
N GLU A 80 -1.34 18.81 -7.00
CA GLU A 80 -1.22 20.11 -6.34
C GLU A 80 -2.56 20.71 -5.91
N TYR A 81 -3.66 20.14 -6.39
CA TYR A 81 -5.01 20.57 -6.08
C TYR A 81 -5.80 19.46 -5.39
N ALA A 82 -6.76 19.85 -4.57
CA ALA A 82 -7.37 18.93 -3.62
C ALA A 82 -8.22 17.83 -4.27
N LEU A 83 -8.89 18.12 -5.40
CA LEU A 83 -9.60 17.08 -6.18
C LEU A 83 -8.64 16.05 -6.81
N GLY A 84 -7.35 16.39 -6.94
CA GLY A 84 -6.33 15.45 -7.38
C GLY A 84 -6.11 14.30 -6.39
N ALA A 85 -6.61 14.40 -5.16
CA ALA A 85 -6.61 13.30 -4.19
C ALA A 85 -7.33 12.05 -4.70
N PHE A 86 -8.23 12.15 -5.70
CA PHE A 86 -8.91 11.00 -6.29
C PHE A 86 -8.14 10.35 -7.46
N ILE A 87 -6.99 10.90 -7.85
CA ILE A 87 -6.14 10.35 -8.90
C ILE A 87 -5.15 9.36 -8.29
N GLU A 88 -5.22 8.10 -8.72
CA GLU A 88 -4.40 7.01 -8.18
C GLU A 88 -3.07 6.90 -8.94
N TYR A 89 -2.02 7.50 -8.38
CA TYR A 89 -0.66 7.46 -8.92
C TYR A 89 0.10 6.21 -8.49
N ARG A 90 -0.43 5.04 -8.85
CA ARG A 90 0.11 3.73 -8.45
C ARG A 90 1.57 3.54 -8.85
N GLY A 91 1.98 4.09 -9.99
CA GLY A 91 3.34 4.03 -10.50
C GLY A 91 4.40 4.65 -9.59
N VAL A 92 3.99 5.55 -8.70
CA VAL A 92 4.87 6.17 -7.70
C VAL A 92 4.41 5.90 -6.27
N SER A 93 3.55 4.89 -6.07
CA SER A 93 3.23 4.40 -4.73
C SER A 93 4.52 4.02 -4.00
N TRP A 94 4.69 4.53 -2.78
CA TRP A 94 5.92 4.41 -2.01
C TRP A 94 6.35 2.94 -1.79
N CYS A 95 5.42 1.99 -1.72
CA CYS A 95 5.73 0.56 -1.52
C CYS A 95 5.51 -0.33 -2.75
N ALA A 96 4.83 0.16 -3.80
CA ALA A 96 4.41 -0.68 -4.93
C ALA A 96 4.65 -0.06 -6.31
N GLY A 97 5.02 1.21 -6.39
CA GLY A 97 5.27 1.91 -7.65
C GLY A 97 6.66 1.63 -8.21
N GLY A 98 6.74 1.40 -9.51
CA GLY A 98 8.00 1.12 -10.22
C GLY A 98 8.30 2.07 -11.38
N ASP A 99 7.64 3.23 -11.45
CA ASP A 99 7.97 4.26 -12.45
C ASP A 99 9.42 4.72 -12.29
N ASN A 100 10.14 4.82 -13.41
CA ASN A 100 11.55 5.27 -13.48
C ASN A 100 12.47 4.52 -12.48
N THR A 101 13.30 5.25 -11.74
CA THR A 101 14.27 4.69 -10.79
C THR A 101 14.20 5.40 -9.43
N TRP A 102 14.99 4.94 -8.46
CA TRP A 102 15.08 5.56 -7.13
C TRP A 102 15.57 7.02 -7.18
N ARG A 103 16.22 7.40 -8.29
CA ARG A 103 16.71 8.76 -8.52
C ARG A 103 15.58 9.75 -8.73
N GLU A 104 14.50 9.35 -9.38
CA GLU A 104 13.33 10.18 -9.66
C GLU A 104 12.20 9.94 -8.66
N PHE A 105 12.00 8.68 -8.24
CA PHE A 105 10.94 8.27 -7.34
C PHE A 105 11.48 7.25 -6.33
N LEU A 106 11.66 7.68 -5.09
CA LEU A 106 12.03 6.78 -4.00
C LEU A 106 10.84 5.91 -3.59
N THR A 107 10.82 4.70 -4.12
CA THR A 107 9.84 3.65 -3.78
C THR A 107 10.59 2.36 -3.43
N VAL A 108 9.95 1.49 -2.65
CA VAL A 108 10.50 0.17 -2.32
C VAL A 108 10.85 -0.62 -3.60
N PRO A 109 9.99 -0.71 -4.63
CA PRO A 109 10.37 -1.41 -5.87
C PRO A 109 11.55 -0.77 -6.60
N ASN A 110 11.66 0.56 -6.59
CA ASN A 110 12.79 1.24 -7.23
C ASN A 110 14.12 1.02 -6.49
N ILE A 111 14.08 0.84 -5.17
CA ILE A 111 15.25 0.41 -4.39
C ILE A 111 15.58 -1.05 -4.71
N LEU A 112 14.58 -1.94 -4.69
CA LEU A 112 14.77 -3.37 -4.96
C LEU A 112 15.30 -3.64 -6.38
N LYS A 113 14.91 -2.83 -7.38
CA LYS A 113 15.45 -2.90 -8.75
C LYS A 113 16.96 -2.69 -8.84
N VAL A 114 17.59 -2.04 -7.85
CA VAL A 114 19.05 -1.92 -7.78
C VAL A 114 19.70 -3.27 -7.48
N PHE A 115 19.03 -4.14 -6.71
CA PHE A 115 19.51 -5.47 -6.33
C PHE A 115 18.98 -6.59 -7.26
N ASN A 116 17.79 -6.41 -7.83
CA ASN A 116 17.17 -7.30 -8.82
C ASN A 116 16.53 -6.48 -9.96
N PRO A 117 17.24 -6.25 -11.07
CA PRO A 117 16.69 -5.52 -12.22
C PRO A 117 15.46 -6.19 -12.86
N ASN A 118 15.25 -7.49 -12.62
CA ASN A 118 14.13 -8.28 -13.15
C ASN A 118 12.93 -8.33 -12.19
N LEU A 119 12.88 -7.44 -11.19
CA LEU A 119 11.76 -7.36 -10.26
C LEU A 119 10.42 -7.21 -11.03
N ARG A 120 9.39 -7.94 -10.59
CA ARG A 120 8.05 -7.92 -11.20
C ARG A 120 7.00 -7.48 -10.19
N GLY A 121 5.77 -7.26 -10.68
CA GLY A 121 4.59 -7.05 -9.83
C GLY A 121 4.32 -5.61 -9.39
N PHE A 122 5.29 -4.71 -9.56
CA PHE A 122 5.10 -3.28 -9.29
C PHE A 122 4.11 -2.63 -10.27
N SER A 123 3.43 -1.60 -9.80
CA SER A 123 2.53 -0.78 -10.63
C SER A 123 3.28 0.32 -11.38
N THR A 124 2.70 0.79 -12.49
CA THR A 124 3.23 1.90 -13.30
C THR A 124 2.14 2.92 -13.64
N GLY A 125 2.51 4.18 -13.84
CA GLY A 125 1.59 5.26 -14.22
C GLY A 125 0.41 5.48 -13.26
N THR A 126 -0.65 6.10 -13.78
CA THR A 126 -1.93 6.26 -13.07
C THR A 126 -2.90 5.14 -13.44
N GLY A 127 -3.70 4.66 -12.49
CA GLY A 127 -4.71 3.64 -12.79
C GLY A 127 -5.44 3.16 -11.55
N GLU A 128 -6.68 2.71 -11.75
CA GLU A 128 -7.47 2.05 -10.70
C GLU A 128 -6.91 0.65 -10.39
N TRP A 129 -7.34 0.05 -9.28
CA TRP A 129 -6.88 -1.27 -8.83
C TRP A 129 -7.13 -2.43 -9.82
N LEU A 130 -8.09 -2.29 -10.75
CA LEU A 130 -8.36 -3.27 -11.82
C LEU A 130 -7.54 -3.02 -13.09
N ALA A 131 -6.89 -1.87 -13.21
CA ALA A 131 -6.16 -1.52 -14.41
C ALA A 131 -4.95 -2.47 -14.61
N PRO A 132 -4.60 -2.86 -15.85
CA PRO A 132 -3.49 -3.78 -16.10
C PRO A 132 -2.14 -3.29 -15.52
N ASN A 133 -1.92 -1.98 -15.53
CA ASN A 133 -0.74 -1.32 -14.98
C ASN A 133 -0.71 -1.28 -13.44
N ALA A 134 -1.79 -1.65 -12.75
CA ALA A 134 -1.79 -1.80 -11.29
C ALA A 134 -1.08 -3.09 -10.83
N ARG A 135 -0.93 -4.09 -11.71
CA ARG A 135 -0.29 -5.38 -11.42
C ARG A 135 -0.78 -5.98 -10.09
N PHE A 136 0.06 -6.07 -9.06
CA PHE A 136 -0.31 -6.57 -7.73
C PHE A 136 -0.43 -5.50 -6.64
N ASN A 137 -0.45 -4.22 -7.02
CA ASN A 137 -0.98 -3.19 -6.14
C ASN A 137 -2.52 -3.24 -6.25
N VAL A 138 -3.17 -3.95 -5.33
CA VAL A 138 -4.63 -4.12 -5.31
C VAL A 138 -5.32 -3.21 -4.30
N ALA A 139 -4.57 -2.29 -3.71
CA ALA A 139 -5.09 -1.34 -2.73
C ALA A 139 -6.29 -0.58 -3.29
N PHE A 140 -7.31 -0.36 -2.48
CA PHE A 140 -8.55 0.28 -2.92
C PHE A 140 -8.82 1.53 -2.06
N PRO A 141 -8.98 2.74 -2.62
CA PRO A 141 -8.90 3.99 -1.86
C PRO A 141 -9.72 4.08 -0.56
N VAL A 142 -10.91 3.50 -0.54
CA VAL A 142 -11.85 3.54 0.59
C VAL A 142 -11.83 2.25 1.43
N ALA A 143 -10.87 1.36 1.18
CA ALA A 143 -10.77 0.09 1.88
C ALA A 143 -10.54 0.27 3.39
N SER A 144 -11.16 -0.60 4.16
CA SER A 144 -10.92 -0.77 5.59
C SER A 144 -10.17 -2.06 5.86
N ASP A 145 -9.83 -2.32 7.13
CA ASP A 145 -9.35 -3.62 7.60
C ASP A 145 -10.24 -4.82 7.15
N GLY A 146 -11.54 -4.61 6.97
CA GLY A 146 -12.49 -5.63 6.52
C GLY A 146 -12.23 -6.11 5.09
N ASP A 147 -11.54 -5.31 4.28
CA ASP A 147 -11.20 -5.63 2.90
C ASP A 147 -9.87 -6.39 2.76
N ALA A 148 -9.08 -6.52 3.83
CA ALA A 148 -7.75 -7.12 3.80
C ALA A 148 -7.77 -8.55 3.21
N LEU A 149 -8.68 -9.40 3.69
CA LEU A 149 -8.82 -10.77 3.19
C LEU A 149 -9.24 -10.81 1.71
N LYS A 150 -10.12 -9.89 1.29
CA LYS A 150 -10.55 -9.80 -0.11
C LYS A 150 -9.37 -9.41 -1.00
N GLN A 151 -8.58 -8.42 -0.60
CA GLN A 151 -7.38 -8.01 -1.33
C GLN A 151 -6.32 -9.13 -1.38
N ALA A 152 -6.13 -9.87 -0.29
CA ALA A 152 -5.24 -11.04 -0.27
C ALA A 152 -5.65 -12.12 -1.29
N LYS A 153 -6.95 -12.45 -1.34
CA LYS A 153 -7.51 -13.36 -2.35
C LYS A 153 -7.27 -12.87 -3.78
N ILE A 154 -7.41 -11.57 -4.03
CA ILE A 154 -7.19 -10.99 -5.36
C ILE A 154 -5.72 -11.10 -5.77
N ILE A 155 -4.76 -10.77 -4.89
CA ILE A 155 -3.33 -10.90 -5.21
C ILE A 155 -2.99 -12.35 -5.55
N ILE A 156 -3.41 -13.31 -4.72
CA ILE A 156 -3.15 -14.73 -4.96
C ILE A 156 -3.73 -15.18 -6.31
N ALA A 157 -4.98 -14.83 -6.60
CA ALA A 157 -5.60 -15.17 -7.88
C ALA A 157 -4.84 -14.57 -9.08
N ARG A 158 -4.46 -13.29 -8.98
CA ARG A 158 -3.69 -12.61 -10.05
C ARG A 158 -2.30 -13.21 -10.24
N MET A 159 -1.60 -13.55 -9.17
CA MET A 159 -0.26 -14.15 -9.27
C MET A 159 -0.31 -15.57 -9.85
N LYS A 160 -1.29 -16.39 -9.44
CA LYS A 160 -1.48 -17.74 -10.01
C LYS A 160 -1.86 -17.70 -11.49
N ALA A 161 -2.54 -16.64 -11.94
CA ALA A 161 -2.91 -16.45 -13.33
C ALA A 161 -1.82 -15.77 -14.18
N SER A 162 -0.77 -15.24 -13.56
CA SER A 162 0.32 -14.56 -14.25
C SER A 162 1.29 -15.60 -14.84
N SER A 163 1.50 -15.52 -16.14
CA SER A 163 2.45 -16.38 -16.85
C SER A 163 3.91 -16.00 -16.61
N ASP A 164 4.14 -14.79 -16.11
CA ASP A 164 5.47 -14.24 -15.85
C ASP A 164 5.91 -14.42 -14.40
N ILE A 165 5.31 -15.30 -13.60
CA ILE A 165 5.68 -15.56 -12.20
C ILE A 165 5.69 -17.06 -11.92
N ASP A 166 6.75 -17.54 -11.29
CA ASP A 166 6.75 -18.88 -10.70
C ASP A 166 6.10 -18.79 -9.31
N TYR A 167 4.78 -19.03 -9.26
CA TYR A 167 4.01 -18.88 -8.03
C TYR A 167 4.53 -19.75 -6.88
N GLU A 168 5.20 -20.86 -7.14
CA GLU A 168 5.70 -21.76 -6.10
C GLU A 168 7.12 -21.39 -5.66
N ARG A 169 7.96 -20.90 -6.59
CA ARG A 169 9.41 -20.76 -6.37
C ARG A 169 9.89 -19.32 -6.22
N ASP A 170 9.20 -18.33 -6.80
CA ASP A 170 9.60 -16.93 -6.69
C ASP A 170 9.41 -16.43 -5.25
N TRP A 171 10.34 -15.63 -4.72
CA TRP A 171 10.11 -14.94 -3.45
C TRP A 171 9.24 -13.70 -3.69
N LYS A 172 8.16 -13.58 -2.91
CA LYS A 172 7.25 -12.44 -2.95
C LYS A 172 7.43 -11.57 -1.71
N MET A 173 7.45 -10.26 -1.90
CA MET A 173 7.28 -9.29 -0.83
C MET A 173 5.87 -8.70 -0.92
N VAL A 174 5.04 -8.91 0.09
CA VAL A 174 3.70 -8.31 0.17
C VAL A 174 3.70 -7.25 1.25
N THR A 175 3.48 -5.99 0.86
CA THR A 175 3.29 -4.90 1.83
C THR A 175 1.81 -4.77 2.17
N ILE A 176 1.49 -4.68 3.46
CA ILE A 176 0.12 -4.49 3.95
C ILE A 176 0.09 -3.20 4.77
N PHE A 177 -0.76 -2.26 4.38
CA PHE A 177 -0.96 -1.00 5.12
C PHE A 177 -2.42 -0.57 5.05
N LEU A 178 -3.14 -0.75 6.15
CA LEU A 178 -4.57 -0.49 6.29
C LEU A 178 -4.86 0.14 7.66
N GLY A 179 -6.05 0.73 7.79
CA GLY A 179 -6.56 1.20 9.08
C GLY A 179 -6.75 2.72 9.15
N ALA A 180 -6.28 3.48 8.16
CA ALA A 180 -6.55 4.91 8.12
C ALA A 180 -8.06 5.17 8.03
N ASN A 181 -8.77 4.48 7.12
CA ASN A 181 -10.23 4.57 6.98
C ASN A 181 -10.98 4.03 8.21
N ASP A 182 -10.43 3.04 8.91
CA ASP A 182 -11.01 2.53 10.16
C ASP A 182 -11.08 3.65 11.20
N LEU A 183 -9.95 4.33 11.42
CA LEU A 183 -9.85 5.43 12.37
C LEU A 183 -10.68 6.63 11.92
N CYS A 184 -10.51 7.03 10.65
CA CYS A 184 -11.06 8.26 10.10
C CYS A 184 -12.56 8.21 9.76
N SER A 185 -13.11 7.03 9.45
CA SER A 185 -14.47 6.92 8.91
C SER A 185 -15.36 5.93 9.66
N ALA A 186 -14.82 4.88 10.26
CA ALA A 186 -15.64 3.79 10.80
C ALA A 186 -15.70 3.73 12.34
N SER A 187 -14.59 4.04 13.03
CA SER A 187 -14.43 3.85 14.48
C SER A 187 -15.45 4.61 15.32
N CYS A 188 -15.89 5.78 14.86
CA CYS A 188 -16.89 6.60 15.54
C CYS A 188 -18.33 6.17 15.22
N LEU A 189 -18.56 5.41 14.15
CA LEU A 189 -19.88 4.91 13.75
C LEU A 189 -20.15 3.54 14.34
N SER A 190 -19.12 2.68 14.41
CA SER A 190 -19.22 1.36 15.02
C SER A 190 -17.94 1.03 15.81
N PRO A 191 -17.83 1.54 17.06
CA PRO A 191 -16.63 1.39 17.88
C PRO A 191 -16.25 -0.05 18.19
N VAL A 192 -17.23 -0.97 18.22
CA VAL A 192 -16.99 -2.39 18.49
C VAL A 192 -16.40 -3.09 17.26
N ALA A 193 -17.00 -2.88 16.08
CA ALA A 193 -16.57 -3.53 14.84
C ALA A 193 -15.24 -2.97 14.30
N TRP A 194 -14.87 -1.75 14.69
CA TRP A 194 -13.57 -1.12 14.45
C TRP A 194 -12.86 -0.78 15.77
N SER A 195 -12.89 -1.75 16.69
CA SER A 195 -12.02 -1.74 17.86
C SER A 195 -10.63 -2.26 17.48
N PRO A 196 -9.57 -1.97 18.26
CA PRO A 196 -8.22 -2.48 18.00
C PRO A 196 -8.17 -4.02 17.90
N ALA A 197 -8.94 -4.71 18.75
CA ALA A 197 -9.06 -6.16 18.72
C ALA A 197 -9.76 -6.66 17.44
N ALA A 198 -10.82 -5.97 16.99
CA ALA A 198 -11.49 -6.33 15.74
C ALA A 198 -10.58 -6.11 14.52
N HIS A 199 -9.81 -5.03 14.52
CA HIS A 199 -8.82 -4.72 13.50
C HIS A 199 -7.74 -5.82 13.41
N ALA A 200 -7.11 -6.16 14.53
CA ALA A 200 -6.12 -7.24 14.58
C ALA A 200 -6.71 -8.58 14.11
N ARG A 201 -7.94 -8.94 14.51
CA ARG A 201 -8.59 -10.17 14.02
C ARG A 201 -8.82 -10.18 12.51
N LYS A 202 -9.22 -9.06 11.90
CA LYS A 202 -9.47 -9.01 10.45
C LYS A 202 -8.17 -9.07 9.66
N LEU A 203 -7.13 -8.36 10.12
CA LEU A 203 -5.78 -8.48 9.55
C LEU A 203 -5.24 -9.90 9.72
N GLY A 204 -5.39 -10.51 10.90
CA GLY A 204 -5.00 -11.89 11.17
C GLY A 204 -5.60 -12.87 10.17
N LYS A 205 -6.90 -12.77 9.87
CA LYS A 205 -7.54 -13.60 8.83
C LYS A 205 -6.89 -13.46 7.45
N ALA A 206 -6.45 -12.26 7.08
CA ALA A 206 -5.76 -12.03 5.81
C ALA A 206 -4.34 -12.63 5.83
N LEU A 207 -3.62 -12.46 6.95
CA LEU A 207 -2.29 -13.04 7.17
C LEU A 207 -2.32 -14.56 7.16
N ASP A 208 -3.25 -15.19 7.89
CA ASP A 208 -3.43 -16.65 7.92
C ASP A 208 -3.70 -17.19 6.51
N TYR A 209 -4.54 -16.48 5.74
CA TYR A 209 -4.83 -16.86 4.37
C TYR A 209 -3.61 -16.75 3.46
N LEU A 210 -2.82 -15.67 3.57
CA LEU A 210 -1.57 -15.51 2.82
C LEU A 210 -0.56 -16.59 3.21
N TYR A 211 -0.39 -16.86 4.50
CA TYR A 211 0.49 -17.91 5.01
C TYR A 211 0.12 -19.29 4.47
N ALA A 212 -1.18 -19.61 4.48
CA ALA A 212 -1.67 -20.91 4.03
C ALA A 212 -1.61 -21.10 2.50
N GLN A 213 -1.61 -20.03 1.72
CA GLN A 213 -1.82 -20.10 0.27
C GLN A 213 -0.63 -19.62 -0.56
N MET A 214 0.26 -18.80 0.01
CA MET A 214 1.36 -18.16 -0.71
C MET A 214 2.72 -18.66 -0.21
N PRO A 215 3.38 -19.57 -0.93
CA PRO A 215 4.71 -20.04 -0.56
C PRO A 215 5.74 -18.94 -0.81
N ARG A 216 6.84 -18.97 -0.03
CA ARG A 216 8.00 -18.07 -0.17
C ARG A 216 7.59 -16.60 -0.16
N VAL A 217 6.92 -16.19 0.92
CA VAL A 217 6.47 -14.82 1.10
C VAL A 217 7.17 -14.16 2.28
N PHE A 218 7.60 -12.93 2.08
CA PHE A 218 7.95 -11.98 3.13
C PHE A 218 6.81 -10.98 3.28
N ILE A 219 6.17 -10.96 4.44
CA ILE A 219 5.10 -10.01 4.75
C ILE A 219 5.71 -8.78 5.41
N ASN A 220 5.52 -7.64 4.79
CA ASN A 220 5.88 -6.33 5.34
C ASN A 220 4.60 -5.65 5.86
N LEU A 221 4.23 -5.94 7.11
CA LEU A 221 3.08 -5.33 7.77
C LEU A 221 3.47 -3.96 8.32
N ILE A 222 2.84 -2.91 7.82
CA ILE A 222 3.10 -1.53 8.19
C ILE A 222 2.07 -1.11 9.22
N PRO A 223 2.49 -0.66 10.42
CA PRO A 223 1.55 -0.24 11.43
C PRO A 223 0.69 0.92 10.95
N VAL A 224 -0.58 0.97 11.38
CA VAL A 224 -1.53 1.99 10.97
C VAL A 224 -0.97 3.41 11.19
N LEU A 225 -1.31 4.33 10.29
CA LEU A 225 -0.91 5.72 10.39
C LEU A 225 -1.54 6.40 11.62
N ASP A 226 -0.76 7.21 12.34
CA ASP A 226 -1.34 8.27 13.19
C ASP A 226 -1.99 9.32 12.28
N VAL A 227 -3.28 9.12 11.98
CA VAL A 227 -4.05 9.96 11.06
C VAL A 227 -4.11 11.43 11.48
N SER A 228 -3.77 11.75 12.74
CA SER A 228 -3.69 13.14 13.18
C SER A 228 -2.56 13.94 12.52
N VAL A 229 -1.61 13.29 11.85
CA VAL A 229 -0.61 13.97 11.02
C VAL A 229 -1.26 14.93 10.02
N SER A 230 -2.45 14.58 9.51
CA SER A 230 -3.21 15.41 8.58
C SER A 230 -3.62 16.75 9.18
N VAL A 231 -3.77 16.86 10.51
CA VAL A 231 -4.19 18.09 11.19
C VAL A 231 -3.06 18.80 11.92
N ARG A 232 -1.90 18.14 12.09
CA ARG A 232 -0.69 18.70 12.72
C ARG A 232 0.19 19.49 11.76
N VAL A 233 -0.08 19.41 10.45
CA VAL A 233 0.63 20.19 9.42
C VAL A 233 -0.18 21.41 8.97
N GLY A 234 0.53 22.42 8.45
CA GLY A 234 -0.11 23.58 7.83
C GLY A 234 -0.98 23.15 6.65
N ARG A 235 -2.29 23.44 6.72
CA ARG A 235 -3.27 23.06 5.70
C ARG A 235 -3.91 24.26 5.01
N PRO A 236 -3.91 24.30 3.65
CA PRO A 236 -4.72 25.22 2.87
C PRO A 236 -6.22 25.10 3.18
N LEU A 237 -6.99 26.14 2.85
CA LEU A 237 -8.45 26.17 3.07
C LEU A 237 -9.14 24.94 2.47
N MET A 238 -8.79 24.57 1.25
CA MET A 238 -9.40 23.42 0.57
C MET A 238 -9.16 22.10 1.31
N CYS A 239 -7.96 21.89 1.87
CA CYS A 239 -7.69 20.71 2.69
C CYS A 239 -8.51 20.70 3.98
N ARG A 240 -8.81 21.86 4.57
CA ARG A 240 -9.68 21.97 5.74
C ARG A 240 -11.14 21.64 5.38
N LEU A 241 -11.62 22.15 4.24
CA LEU A 241 -12.96 21.91 3.73
C LEU A 241 -13.20 20.45 3.32
N MET A 242 -12.18 19.79 2.75
CA MET A 242 -12.28 18.38 2.35
C MET A 242 -11.97 17.40 3.49
N HIS A 243 -11.38 17.85 4.60
CA HIS A 243 -11.03 16.95 5.71
C HIS A 243 -12.22 16.13 6.25
N PRO A 244 -13.44 16.68 6.40
CA PRO A 244 -14.62 15.91 6.79
C PRO A 244 -14.95 14.76 5.83
N LEU A 245 -14.62 14.87 4.54
CA LEU A 245 -14.85 13.81 3.56
C LEU A 245 -13.91 12.61 3.79
N PHE A 246 -12.65 12.89 4.10
CA PHE A 246 -11.63 11.84 4.28
C PHE A 246 -11.54 11.33 5.72
N CYS A 247 -11.96 12.14 6.69
CA CYS A 247 -11.84 11.84 8.11
C CYS A 247 -13.02 12.35 8.91
N THR A 248 -14.22 11.85 8.58
CA THR A 248 -15.49 12.19 9.24
C THR A 248 -15.43 12.07 10.76
N CYS A 249 -14.81 11.02 11.28
CA CYS A 249 -14.71 10.77 12.72
C CYS A 249 -13.93 11.86 13.47
N PHE A 250 -13.04 12.61 12.80
CA PHE A 250 -12.34 13.74 13.41
C PHE A 250 -13.28 14.90 13.77
N HIS A 251 -14.42 15.05 13.08
CA HIS A 251 -15.25 16.25 13.15
C HIS A 251 -16.51 16.10 14.02
N ARG A 252 -16.55 15.12 14.94
CA ARG A 252 -17.78 14.78 15.69
C ARG A 252 -18.03 15.50 17.01
N GLY A 253 -17.11 16.29 17.56
CA GLY A 253 -17.45 17.04 18.79
C GLY A 253 -16.32 17.47 19.73
N GLY A 254 -15.05 17.51 19.29
CA GLY A 254 -14.00 18.29 19.97
C GLY A 254 -12.87 17.51 20.66
N SER A 255 -13.09 16.29 21.16
CA SER A 255 -12.01 15.44 21.74
C SER A 255 -11.42 14.42 20.76
N GLU A 256 -11.84 14.48 19.50
CA GLU A 256 -11.54 13.47 18.48
C GLU A 256 -10.06 13.35 18.15
N LEU A 257 -9.29 14.45 18.26
CA LEU A 257 -7.85 14.40 18.05
C LEU A 257 -7.18 13.44 19.04
N SER A 258 -7.41 13.63 20.34
CA SER A 258 -6.85 12.76 21.39
C SER A 258 -7.35 11.32 21.27
N ARG A 259 -8.63 11.14 20.92
CA ARG A 259 -9.22 9.82 20.70
C ARG A 259 -8.58 9.09 19.53
N LEU A 260 -8.41 9.75 18.38
CA LEU A 260 -7.80 9.17 17.18
C LEU A 260 -6.33 8.82 17.40
N VAL A 261 -5.57 9.68 18.09
CA VAL A 261 -4.18 9.39 18.45
C VAL A 261 -4.08 8.18 19.37
N THR A 262 -4.98 8.09 20.36
CA THR A 262 -5.04 6.94 21.27
C THR A 262 -5.40 5.66 20.51
N MET A 263 -6.42 5.73 19.64
CA MET A 263 -6.85 4.58 18.84
C MET A 263 -5.77 4.13 17.85
N ALA A 264 -5.06 5.06 17.20
CA ALA A 264 -3.93 4.73 16.33
C ALA A 264 -2.85 3.94 17.10
N ARG A 265 -2.48 4.40 18.30
CA ARG A 265 -1.52 3.69 19.17
C ARG A 265 -2.01 2.30 19.59
N LEU A 266 -3.30 2.17 19.90
CA LEU A 266 -3.89 0.88 20.27
C LEU A 266 -3.93 -0.09 19.09
N TYR A 267 -4.22 0.40 17.88
CA TYR A 267 -4.15 -0.38 16.65
C TYR A 267 -2.71 -0.84 16.38
N GLN A 268 -1.74 0.08 16.42
CA GLN A 268 -0.32 -0.23 16.26
C GLN A 268 0.17 -1.28 17.27
N LYS A 269 -0.29 -1.18 18.53
CA LYS A 269 -0.01 -2.19 19.56
C LYS A 269 -0.62 -3.55 19.21
N ALA A 270 -1.86 -3.57 18.73
CA ALA A 270 -2.54 -4.80 18.35
C ALA A 270 -1.91 -5.46 17.10
N GLU A 271 -1.47 -4.66 16.13
CA GLU A 271 -0.70 -5.13 14.97
C GLU A 271 0.66 -5.69 15.38
N ALA A 272 1.37 -5.03 16.30
CA ALA A 272 2.64 -5.54 16.82
C ALA A 272 2.46 -6.87 17.57
N GLN A 273 1.39 -7.00 18.37
CA GLN A 273 1.05 -8.25 19.04
C GLN A 273 0.73 -9.38 18.06
N LEU A 274 0.02 -9.07 16.96
CA LEU A 274 -0.36 -10.04 15.93
C LEU A 274 0.85 -10.71 15.27
N VAL A 275 1.98 -10.01 15.15
CA VAL A 275 3.21 -10.53 14.53
C VAL A 275 4.30 -10.87 15.54
N SER A 276 4.03 -10.71 16.84
CA SER A 276 4.96 -11.10 17.90
C SER A 276 4.95 -12.62 18.09
N VAL A 277 6.13 -13.19 18.34
CA VAL A 277 6.33 -14.64 18.53
C VAL A 277 5.70 -15.15 19.85
N ASP A 278 5.27 -14.23 20.72
CA ASP A 278 4.69 -14.50 22.04
C ASP A 278 3.15 -14.37 22.08
N ALA A 279 2.47 -14.41 20.93
CA ALA A 279 1.01 -14.49 20.92
C ALA A 279 0.57 -15.87 21.48
N PRO A 280 -0.30 -15.91 22.51
CA PRO A 280 -0.68 -17.15 23.19
C PRO A 280 -1.40 -18.14 22.29
#